data_AF-A0A6P0DR66-F1
#
_entry.id   AF-A0A6P0DR66-F1
#
_cell.length_a   1.000
_cell.length_b   1.000
_cell.length_c   1.000
_cell.angle_alpha   90.00
_cell.angle_beta   90.00
_cell.angle_gamma   90.00
#
_symmetry.space_group_name_H-M   'P 1'
#
loop_
_entity.id
_entity.type
_entity.pdbx_description
1 polymer ?
#
loop_
_entity_poly.entity_id
_entity_poly.type
_entity_poly.pdbx_seq_one_letter_code
_entity_poly.pdbx_strand_id
1 'polypeptide(L)'
;DDLIRGHIPALGLVFVGTADVQLNGIYYLFKAYGPDRQSWRIDAGFIEGATDDPHGGAFLKLEELRVKEWPDAFGQRRAVDLFGIDSGYRSHVVYTWVRGKPATFSLKGLDGWSRPPIGQPSPVDIDFNGQRIRNGAMVWGVGTWSLKGGFYANLHK
;
A
#
# COMPACT_ATOMS: atom_id res chain seq x y z
N ASP A 1 12.45 -16.75 18.63
CA ASP A 1 11.04 -16.36 18.81
C ASP A 1 10.33 -16.38 17.49
N ASP A 2 9.32 -17.24 17.38
CA ASP A 2 8.51 -17.33 16.18
C ASP A 2 7.63 -16.08 16.05
N LEU A 3 7.58 -15.53 14.85
CA LEU A 3 6.78 -14.34 14.55
C LEU A 3 5.29 -14.69 14.57
N ILE A 4 4.53 -14.02 15.44
CA ILE A 4 3.08 -14.17 15.51
C ILE A 4 2.45 -13.32 14.39
N ARG A 5 1.61 -13.95 13.55
CA ARG A 5 0.88 -13.24 12.50
C ARG A 5 0.03 -12.12 13.11
N GLY A 6 0.07 -10.95 12.48
CA GLY A 6 -0.65 -9.77 12.94
C GLY A 6 -0.01 -9.06 14.13
N HIS A 7 1.22 -9.41 14.50
CA HIS A 7 1.94 -8.80 15.60
C HIS A 7 3.22 -8.11 15.12
N ILE A 8 3.40 -6.83 15.48
CA ILE A 8 4.59 -6.07 15.09
C ILE A 8 5.75 -6.44 16.02
N PRO A 9 6.91 -6.88 15.51
CA PRO A 9 8.06 -7.25 16.33
C PRO A 9 8.74 -6.01 16.92
N ALA A 10 9.52 -6.20 17.99
CA ALA A 10 10.21 -5.10 18.71
C ALA A 10 11.11 -4.25 17.80
N LEU A 11 11.73 -4.87 16.79
CA LEU A 11 12.59 -4.18 15.81
C LEU A 11 11.81 -3.61 14.61
N GLY A 12 10.48 -3.78 14.55
CA GLY A 12 9.62 -3.29 13.48
C GLY A 12 9.32 -1.79 13.61
N LEU A 13 10.29 -0.94 13.28
CA LEU A 13 10.20 0.50 13.45
C LEU A 13 9.20 1.16 12.49
N VAL A 14 9.30 0.85 11.20
CA VAL A 14 8.41 1.41 10.16
C VAL A 14 7.42 0.33 9.74
N PHE A 15 6.12 0.62 9.83
CA PHE A 15 5.04 -0.30 9.53
C PHE A 15 4.20 0.21 8.37
N VAL A 16 4.23 -0.51 7.25
CA VAL A 16 3.56 -0.11 6.00
C VAL A 16 2.59 -1.17 5.52
N GLY A 17 1.56 -0.70 4.84
CA GLY A 17 0.58 -1.52 4.14
C GLY A 17 0.64 -1.28 2.65
N THR A 18 0.44 -2.33 1.87
CA THR A 18 0.37 -2.24 0.40
C THR A 18 -0.76 -3.09 -0.12
N ALA A 19 -1.39 -2.64 -1.22
CA ALA A 19 -2.44 -3.37 -1.90
C ALA A 19 -2.25 -3.38 -3.42
N ASP A 20 -2.70 -4.45 -4.07
CA ASP A 20 -2.72 -4.62 -5.52
C ASP A 20 -4.13 -5.06 -5.95
N VAL A 21 -4.76 -4.25 -6.80
CA VAL A 21 -6.16 -4.40 -7.21
C VAL A 21 -6.23 -5.32 -8.42
N GLN A 22 -7.07 -6.34 -8.35
CA GLN A 22 -7.32 -7.30 -9.41
C GLN A 22 -8.81 -7.32 -9.77
N LEU A 23 -9.20 -8.04 -10.83
CA LEU A 23 -10.59 -8.11 -11.28
C LEU A 23 -11.55 -8.61 -10.18
N ASN A 24 -11.15 -9.68 -9.48
CA ASN A 24 -12.00 -10.41 -8.53
C ASN A 24 -11.62 -10.19 -7.06
N GLY A 25 -10.79 -9.19 -6.78
CA GLY A 25 -10.38 -8.89 -5.41
C GLY A 25 -9.10 -8.09 -5.32
N ILE A 26 -8.58 -7.99 -4.10
CA ILE A 26 -7.42 -7.16 -3.77
C ILE A 26 -6.43 -7.99 -2.96
N TYR A 27 -5.20 -8.10 -3.45
CA TYR A 27 -4.10 -8.62 -2.65
C TYR A 27 -3.61 -7.55 -1.69
N TYR A 28 -3.28 -7.92 -0.46
CA TYR A 28 -2.70 -7.01 0.52
C TYR A 28 -1.48 -7.60 1.22
N LEU A 29 -0.61 -6.71 1.68
CA LEU A 29 0.57 -7.04 2.47
C LEU A 29 0.80 -5.93 3.50
N PHE A 30 0.95 -6.32 4.77
CA PHE A 30 1.43 -5.48 5.85
C PHE A 30 2.83 -5.95 6.25
N LYS A 31 3.78 -5.01 6.28
CA LYS A 31 5.19 -5.31 6.48
C LYS A 31 5.82 -4.30 7.42
N ALA A 32 6.59 -4.79 8.37
CA ALA A 32 7.41 -3.97 9.25
C ALA A 32 8.87 -4.00 8.78
N TYR A 33 9.56 -2.88 8.95
CA TYR A 33 10.97 -2.70 8.62
C TYR A 33 11.72 -2.20 9.84
N GLY A 34 12.89 -2.78 10.07
CA GLY A 34 13.80 -2.39 11.14
C GLY A 34 15.06 -1.73 10.60
N PRO A 35 16.04 -1.49 11.49
CA PRO A 35 17.38 -1.09 11.08
C PRO A 35 17.98 -2.08 10.06
N ASP A 36 18.90 -1.60 9.24
CA ASP A 36 19.67 -2.42 8.29
C ASP A 36 18.84 -3.20 7.27
N ARG A 37 17.63 -2.72 6.95
CA ARG A 37 16.71 -3.31 5.95
C ARG A 37 16.15 -4.68 6.35
N GLN A 38 16.27 -5.06 7.63
CA GLN A 38 15.50 -6.18 8.16
C GLN A 38 14.02 -5.93 7.95
N SER A 39 13.26 -6.99 7.67
CA SER A 39 11.84 -6.82 7.42
C SER A 39 11.03 -8.07 7.75
N TRP A 40 9.80 -7.85 8.19
CA TRP A 40 8.90 -8.90 8.67
C TRP A 40 7.54 -8.76 8.00
N ARG A 41 7.04 -9.84 7.42
CA ARG A 41 5.64 -9.92 6.98
C ARG A 41 4.75 -10.05 8.21
N ILE A 42 3.97 -9.02 8.49
CA ILE A 42 3.05 -8.99 9.63
C ILE A 42 1.75 -9.68 9.26
N ASP A 43 1.18 -9.32 8.11
CA ASP A 43 0.01 -9.99 7.56
C ASP A 43 0.03 -9.91 6.03
N ALA A 44 -0.60 -10.86 5.36
CA ALA A 44 -0.84 -10.81 3.93
C ALA A 44 -2.05 -11.69 3.60
N GLY A 45 -2.74 -11.35 2.52
CA GLY A 45 -3.90 -12.12 2.09
C GLY A 45 -4.51 -11.60 0.82
N PHE A 46 -5.69 -12.15 0.52
CA PHE A 46 -6.52 -11.78 -0.61
C PHE A 46 -7.92 -11.45 -0.08
N ILE A 47 -8.45 -10.32 -0.52
CA ILE A 47 -9.82 -9.90 -0.24
C ILE A 47 -10.64 -10.22 -1.49
N GLU A 48 -11.47 -11.24 -1.41
CA GLU A 48 -12.41 -11.58 -2.49
C GLU A 48 -13.51 -10.52 -2.61
N GLY A 49 -13.87 -10.18 -3.84
CA GLY A 49 -15.00 -9.31 -4.12
C GLY A 49 -14.80 -8.43 -5.34
N ALA A 50 -15.89 -7.77 -5.76
CA ALA A 50 -15.84 -6.79 -6.83
C ALA A 50 -14.93 -5.61 -6.47
N THR A 51 -14.25 -5.05 -7.47
CA THR A 51 -13.31 -3.93 -7.34
C THR A 51 -13.70 -2.72 -8.19
N ASP A 52 -14.94 -2.65 -8.69
CA ASP A 52 -15.48 -1.57 -9.51
C ASP A 52 -16.02 -0.37 -8.73
N ASP A 53 -16.28 -0.52 -7.44
CA ASP A 53 -16.77 0.54 -6.57
C ASP A 53 -15.73 0.89 -5.48
N PRO A 54 -15.23 2.13 -5.41
CA PRO A 54 -14.29 2.54 -4.36
C PRO A 54 -14.90 2.56 -2.96
N HIS A 55 -16.22 2.49 -2.83
CA HIS A 55 -16.94 2.46 -1.55
C HIS A 55 -17.64 1.11 -1.31
N GLY A 56 -17.38 0.11 -2.13
CA GLY A 56 -18.05 -1.19 -2.10
C GLY A 56 -17.09 -2.37 -2.24
N GLY A 57 -17.67 -3.58 -2.30
CA GLY A 57 -16.95 -4.82 -2.58
C GLY A 57 -15.70 -5.02 -1.72
N ALA A 58 -14.59 -5.37 -2.37
CA ALA A 58 -13.31 -5.62 -1.68
C ALA A 58 -12.72 -4.37 -1.02
N PHE A 59 -13.08 -3.15 -1.47
CA PHE A 59 -12.56 -1.91 -0.90
C PHE A 59 -13.08 -1.60 0.51
N LEU A 60 -14.25 -2.12 0.89
CA LEU A 60 -14.76 -2.02 2.26
C LEU A 60 -13.82 -2.72 3.24
N LYS A 61 -13.46 -3.97 2.93
CA LYS A 61 -12.56 -4.75 3.78
C LYS A 61 -11.13 -4.21 3.75
N LEU A 62 -10.70 -3.65 2.61
CA LEU A 62 -9.41 -2.99 2.52
C LEU A 62 -9.34 -1.77 3.45
N GLU A 63 -10.41 -0.97 3.50
CA GLU A 63 -10.48 0.17 4.40
C GLU A 63 -10.42 -0.24 5.87
N GLU A 64 -11.15 -1.30 6.26
CA GLU A 64 -11.04 -1.88 7.61
C GLU A 64 -9.59 -2.25 7.96
N LEU A 65 -8.86 -2.88 7.03
CA LEU A 65 -7.46 -3.25 7.24
C LEU A 65 -6.53 -2.03 7.30
N ARG A 66 -6.79 -0.99 6.50
CA ARG A 66 -5.99 0.23 6.46
C ARG A 66 -6.05 1.00 7.78
N VAL A 67 -7.23 1.10 8.38
CA VAL A 67 -7.45 1.81 9.65
C VAL A 67 -7.25 0.92 10.88
N LYS A 68 -7.08 -0.39 10.68
CA LYS A 68 -6.85 -1.35 11.77
C LYS A 68 -5.58 -0.97 12.54
N GLU A 69 -5.71 -0.97 13.86
CA GLU A 69 -4.56 -0.97 14.75
C GLU A 69 -4.07 -2.40 14.98
N TRP A 70 -2.76 -2.57 15.09
CA TRP A 70 -2.08 -3.85 15.22
C TRP A 70 -1.31 -3.89 16.54
N PRO A 71 -1.35 -5.00 17.29
CA PRO A 71 -0.56 -5.15 18.50
C PRO A 71 0.94 -5.16 18.20
N ASP A 72 1.74 -4.61 19.10
CA ASP A 72 3.20 -4.63 19.04
C ASP A 72 3.85 -5.38 20.22
N ALA A 73 5.15 -5.65 20.09
CA ALA A 73 5.98 -6.34 21.09
C ALA A 73 6.05 -5.67 22.46
N PHE A 74 5.59 -4.41 22.59
CA PHE A 74 5.63 -3.63 23.81
C PHE A 74 4.24 -3.49 24.45
N GLY A 75 3.25 -4.26 23.98
CA GLY A 75 1.89 -4.24 24.49
C GLY A 75 1.09 -3.02 24.04
N GLN A 76 1.59 -2.23 23.09
CA GLN A 76 0.89 -1.11 22.49
C GLN A 76 0.16 -1.54 21.22
N ARG A 77 -0.61 -0.60 20.65
CA ARG A 77 -1.26 -0.77 19.35
C ARG A 77 -0.80 0.33 18.41
N ARG A 78 -0.54 -0.04 17.15
CA ARG A 78 -0.08 0.88 16.11
C ARG A 78 -0.95 0.78 14.87
N ALA A 79 -1.35 1.92 14.33
CA ALA A 79 -1.88 2.00 12.98
C ALA A 79 -0.73 1.85 11.96
N VAL A 80 -1.09 1.63 10.70
CA VAL A 80 -0.13 1.67 9.60
C VAL A 80 0.44 3.09 9.44
N ASP A 81 1.75 3.22 9.28
CA ASP A 81 2.41 4.52 9.12
C ASP A 81 2.16 5.09 7.72
N LEU A 82 2.22 4.24 6.69
CA LEU A 82 1.96 4.59 5.29
C LEU A 82 1.25 3.43 4.56
N PHE A 83 0.29 3.75 3.71
CA PHE A 83 -0.43 2.76 2.91
C PHE A 83 -0.34 3.05 1.41
N GLY A 84 0.22 2.12 0.63
CA GLY A 84 0.28 2.21 -0.82
C GLY A 84 -0.75 1.32 -1.51
N ILE A 85 -1.34 1.76 -2.61
CA ILE A 85 -2.20 0.91 -3.44
C ILE A 85 -1.80 1.05 -4.90
N ASP A 86 -1.56 -0.07 -5.60
CA ASP A 86 -1.24 -0.05 -7.02
C ASP A 86 -2.45 0.45 -7.82
N SER A 87 -2.18 1.42 -8.69
CA SER A 87 -3.14 2.01 -9.61
C SER A 87 -2.98 1.50 -11.05
N GLY A 88 -2.16 0.47 -11.27
CA GLY A 88 -1.99 -0.18 -12.57
C GLY A 88 -3.28 -0.78 -13.15
N TYR A 89 -4.22 -1.18 -12.28
CA TYR A 89 -5.55 -1.67 -12.65
C TYR A 89 -6.65 -0.83 -12.00
N ARG A 90 -7.76 -0.60 -12.72
CA ARG A 90 -8.90 0.24 -12.29
C ARG A 90 -8.47 1.57 -11.64
N SER A 91 -7.55 2.28 -12.28
CA SER A 91 -6.88 3.47 -11.71
C SER A 91 -7.86 4.53 -11.18
N HIS A 92 -8.99 4.77 -11.87
CA HIS A 92 -9.99 5.75 -11.42
C HIS A 92 -10.63 5.36 -10.08
N VAL A 93 -10.91 4.07 -9.86
CA VAL A 93 -11.42 3.55 -8.58
C VAL A 93 -10.38 3.78 -7.49
N VAL A 94 -9.13 3.43 -7.77
CA VAL A 94 -8.02 3.61 -6.83
C VAL A 94 -7.83 5.09 -6.46
N TYR A 95 -7.83 6.00 -7.45
CA TYR A 95 -7.70 7.44 -7.22
C TYR A 95 -8.82 8.00 -6.36
N THR A 96 -10.07 7.59 -6.63
CA THR A 96 -11.22 7.96 -5.81
C THR A 96 -11.11 7.38 -4.40
N TRP A 97 -10.68 6.13 -4.25
CA TRP A 97 -10.51 5.50 -2.94
C TRP A 97 -9.43 6.20 -2.10
N VAL A 98 -8.27 6.57 -2.65
CA VAL A 98 -7.21 7.23 -1.87
C VAL A 98 -7.55 8.67 -1.47
N ARG A 99 -8.50 9.30 -2.16
CA ARG A 99 -8.80 10.73 -1.96
C ARG A 99 -9.21 11.03 -0.52
N GLY A 100 -8.59 12.07 0.05
CA GLY A 100 -8.91 12.57 1.39
C GLY A 100 -8.40 11.67 2.52
N LYS A 101 -7.69 10.57 2.21
CA LYS A 101 -7.11 9.68 3.21
C LYS A 101 -5.69 10.12 3.53
N PRO A 102 -5.34 10.34 4.82
CA PRO A 102 -3.98 10.67 5.21
C PRO A 102 -3.06 9.48 4.96
N ALA A 103 -1.79 9.76 4.67
CA ALA A 103 -0.74 8.75 4.53
C ALA A 103 -1.10 7.58 3.59
N THR A 104 -1.94 7.84 2.59
CA THR A 104 -2.43 6.84 1.64
C THR A 104 -2.09 7.27 0.22
N PHE A 105 -1.43 6.39 -0.54
CA PHE A 105 -0.76 6.75 -1.78
C PHE A 105 -1.24 5.86 -2.92
N SER A 106 -1.70 6.47 -4.02
CA SER A 106 -1.87 5.74 -5.27
C SER A 106 -0.52 5.61 -5.96
N LEU A 107 -0.08 4.36 -6.19
CA LEU A 107 1.23 4.03 -6.71
C LEU A 107 1.12 3.66 -8.17
N LYS A 108 2.06 4.12 -8.99
CA LYS A 108 2.16 3.72 -10.39
C LYS A 108 3.57 3.24 -10.68
N GLY A 109 3.71 1.97 -11.05
CA GLY A 109 4.98 1.43 -11.51
C GLY A 109 5.51 2.20 -12.71
N LEU A 110 6.78 2.60 -12.65
CA LEU A 110 7.52 3.22 -13.74
C LEU A 110 8.60 2.25 -14.23
N ASP A 111 8.69 2.12 -15.55
CA ASP A 111 9.74 1.36 -16.20
C ASP A 111 11.04 2.18 -16.30
N GLY A 112 12.17 1.46 -16.20
CA GLY A 112 13.52 2.00 -16.32
C GLY A 112 14.34 1.93 -15.04
N TRP A 113 15.64 1.69 -15.19
CA TRP A 113 16.62 1.60 -14.09
C TRP A 113 16.91 2.93 -13.39
N SER A 114 16.79 4.05 -14.11
CA SER A 114 17.08 5.40 -13.60
C SER A 114 15.91 6.03 -12.83
N ARG A 115 14.78 5.33 -12.69
CA ARG A 115 13.62 5.84 -11.97
C ARG A 115 13.89 5.86 -10.47
N PRO A 116 13.54 6.95 -9.75
CA PRO A 116 13.68 6.99 -8.30
C PRO A 116 12.74 5.95 -7.64
N PRO A 117 13.09 5.42 -6.46
CA PRO A 117 12.22 4.52 -5.70
C PRO A 117 10.80 5.07 -5.51
N ILE A 118 10.69 6.35 -5.14
CA ILE A 118 9.45 7.12 -5.11
C ILE A 118 9.72 8.42 -5.86
N GLY A 119 8.98 8.66 -6.93
CA GLY A 119 9.06 9.85 -7.76
C GLY A 119 8.21 11.00 -7.22
N GLN A 120 8.39 12.18 -7.82
CA GLN A 120 7.54 13.34 -7.55
C GLN A 120 6.09 13.01 -7.92
N PRO A 121 5.11 13.32 -7.04
CA PRO A 121 3.71 13.05 -7.34
C PRO A 121 3.22 13.92 -8.48
N SER A 122 2.37 13.35 -9.34
CA SER A 122 1.63 14.10 -10.35
C SER A 122 0.14 14.15 -9.99
N PRO A 123 -0.52 15.31 -10.07
CA PRO A 123 -1.94 15.40 -9.82
C PRO A 123 -2.73 14.73 -10.96
N VAL A 124 -3.87 14.15 -10.62
CA VAL A 124 -4.81 13.58 -11.59
C VAL A 124 -6.23 14.06 -11.28
N ASP A 125 -7.00 14.25 -12.34
CA ASP A 125 -8.42 14.51 -12.24
C ASP A 125 -9.16 13.21 -11.92
N ILE A 126 -10.24 13.31 -11.18
CA ILE A 126 -11.13 12.18 -10.90
C ILE A 126 -12.58 12.58 -11.19
N ASP A 127 -13.40 11.59 -11.53
CA ASP A 127 -14.85 11.77 -11.57
C ASP A 127 -15.44 11.21 -10.27
N PHE A 128 -16.13 12.08 -9.54
CA PHE A 128 -16.75 11.75 -8.25
C PHE A 128 -18.19 12.22 -8.26
N ASN A 129 -19.14 11.30 -8.05
CA ASN A 129 -20.58 11.59 -8.09
C ASN A 129 -21.04 12.37 -9.35
N GLY A 130 -20.52 11.98 -10.52
CA GLY A 130 -20.83 12.64 -11.79
C GLY A 130 -20.20 14.03 -11.98
N GLN A 131 -19.37 14.49 -11.04
CA GLN A 131 -18.62 15.73 -11.14
C GLN A 131 -17.12 15.46 -11.30
N ARG A 132 -16.53 16.13 -12.29
CA ARG A 132 -15.08 16.11 -12.48
C ARG A 132 -14.41 17.00 -11.44
N ILE A 133 -13.57 16.41 -10.59
CA ILE A 133 -12.72 17.11 -9.62
C ILE A 133 -11.32 17.23 -10.20
N ARG A 134 -10.89 18.46 -10.45
CA ARG A 134 -9.52 18.74 -10.91
C ARG A 134 -8.51 18.48 -9.80
N ASN A 135 -7.39 17.85 -10.14
CA ASN A 135 -6.32 17.48 -9.19
C ASN A 135 -6.87 16.76 -7.94
N GLY A 136 -7.89 15.91 -8.12
CA GLY A 136 -8.61 15.27 -7.03
C GLY A 136 -7.82 14.18 -6.32
N ALA A 137 -6.74 13.68 -6.92
CA ALA A 137 -5.81 12.74 -6.30
C ALA A 137 -4.36 12.98 -6.77
N MET A 138 -3.41 12.38 -6.04
CA MET A 138 -2.00 12.37 -6.38
C MET A 138 -1.55 10.96 -6.71
N VAL A 139 -0.84 10.82 -7.83
CA VAL A 139 -0.22 9.57 -8.28
C VAL A 139 1.28 9.63 -8.05
N TRP A 140 1.80 8.61 -7.39
CA TRP A 140 3.21 8.51 -7.01
C TRP A 140 3.89 7.47 -7.90
N GLY A 141 4.82 7.93 -8.74
CA GLY A 141 5.61 7.05 -9.58
C GLY A 141 6.57 6.20 -8.74
N VAL A 142 6.68 4.90 -9.03
CA VAL A 142 7.56 3.98 -8.30
C VAL A 142 8.55 3.35 -9.27
N GLY A 143 9.85 3.57 -9.05
CA GLY A 143 10.92 2.93 -9.83
C GLY A 143 11.05 1.45 -9.50
N THR A 144 10.28 0.61 -10.19
CA THR A 144 10.11 -0.80 -9.78
C THR A 144 11.34 -1.66 -10.01
N TRP A 145 12.14 -1.39 -11.05
CA TRP A 145 13.27 -2.25 -11.44
C TRP A 145 14.41 -2.19 -10.42
N SER A 146 14.84 -0.98 -10.05
CA SER A 146 15.89 -0.75 -9.06
C SER A 146 15.48 -1.25 -7.67
N LEU A 147 14.22 -1.03 -7.28
CA LEU A 147 13.65 -1.55 -6.04
C LEU A 147 13.66 -3.09 -5.97
N LYS A 148 13.23 -3.76 -7.05
CA LYS A 148 13.31 -5.22 -7.15
C LYS A 148 14.76 -5.70 -7.05
N GLY A 149 15.67 -5.09 -7.79
CA GLY A 149 17.11 -5.42 -7.73
C GLY A 149 17.67 -5.28 -6.32
N GLY A 150 17.38 -4.16 -5.64
CA GLY A 150 17.80 -3.92 -4.26
C GLY A 150 17.20 -4.90 -3.26
N PHE A 151 15.94 -5.32 -3.46
CA PHE A 151 15.29 -6.33 -2.62
C PHE A 151 15.97 -7.70 -2.75
N TYR A 152 16.19 -8.19 -3.97
CA TYR A 152 16.87 -9.47 -4.19
C TYR A 152 18.32 -9.45 -3.72
N ALA A 153 19.03 -8.33 -3.88
CA ALA A 153 20.39 -8.18 -3.35
C ALA A 153 20.47 -8.34 -1.82
N ASN A 154 19.42 -7.97 -1.08
CA ASN A 154 19.39 -8.15 0.37
C ASN A 154 19.18 -9.62 0.79
N LEU A 155 18.74 -10.52 -0.10
CA LEU A 155 18.61 -11.96 0.19
C LEU A 155 19.96 -12.69 0.17
N HIS A 156 21.01 -12.06 -0.35
CA HIS A 156 22.37 -12.60 -0.39
C HIS A 156 23.24 -12.16 0.79
N LYS A 157 22.66 -11.49 1.77
CA LYS A 157 23.32 -11.05 3.00
C LYS A 157 22.89 -11.94 4.16
#